data_AF-A0AAW8BIV0-F1
#
_entry.id   AF-A0AAW8BIV0-F1
#
_cell.length_a   1.000
_cell.length_b   1.000
_cell.length_c   1.000
_cell.angle_alpha   90.00
_cell.angle_beta   90.00
_cell.angle_gamma   90.00
#
_symmetry.space_group_name_H-M   'P 1'
#
loop_
_entity.id
_entity.type
_entity.pdbx_description
1 polymer ?
#
loop_
_entity_poly.entity_id
_entity_poly.type
_entity_poly.pdbx_seq_one_letter_code
_entity_poly.pdbx_strand_id
1 'polypeptide(L)'
;MKTWIPVVITTTVLVAGCSAHRSAPRNTMPALPGPTTVQQLCEAQTWPRPLPNVVGRLLYQAKDGALGCWDNVRGVAPDGHDPLHSPAQPAEKTYRIVAMSPAAGTPTGRHDSVTVDLAELDPTEPAALRPCEWVSETEARRLLGGQVSLEPYGDQAGSVDIACIYNKPGDMGDGVEVDLQLPGAFLVDAASQFTLDARQATKVDGVGVKAACVDDPTTSPPSTTLIVALNGDRLLRVIQGNGSCDTVKRFAQSAIGRIG
;
A
#
# COMPACT_ATOMS: atom_id res chain seq x y z
N MET A 1 36.39 71.01 -48.29
CA MET A 1 35.56 71.07 -47.06
C MET A 1 34.81 69.76 -46.96
N LYS A 2 35.08 68.97 -45.92
CA LYS A 2 34.74 67.53 -45.83
C LYS A 2 33.47 67.38 -44.96
N THR A 3 32.39 66.92 -45.55
CA THR A 3 31.07 66.71 -44.92
C THR A 3 31.11 65.50 -43.98
N TRP A 4 30.63 65.69 -42.75
CA TRP A 4 30.45 64.65 -41.74
C TRP A 4 29.00 64.13 -41.77
N ILE A 5 28.84 62.80 -41.73
CA ILE A 5 27.54 62.12 -41.56
C ILE A 5 27.55 61.45 -40.17
N PRO A 6 26.54 61.67 -39.31
CA PRO A 6 26.47 60.97 -38.03
C PRO A 6 25.93 59.55 -38.25
N VAL A 7 26.66 58.56 -37.74
CA VAL A 7 26.23 57.16 -37.66
C VAL A 7 25.47 56.97 -36.34
N VAL A 8 24.20 56.56 -36.43
CA VAL A 8 23.38 56.16 -35.28
C VAL A 8 23.60 54.68 -35.01
N ILE A 9 24.22 54.36 -33.88
CA ILE A 9 24.44 52.97 -33.43
C ILE A 9 23.20 52.53 -32.65
N THR A 10 22.47 51.54 -33.16
CA THR A 10 21.33 50.89 -32.49
C THR A 10 21.84 49.70 -31.68
N THR A 11 21.78 49.80 -30.36
CA THR A 11 22.20 48.73 -29.44
C THR A 11 21.06 47.73 -29.28
N THR A 12 21.13 46.60 -29.96
CA THR A 12 20.20 45.46 -29.76
C THR A 12 20.62 44.70 -28.50
N VAL A 13 19.82 44.81 -27.44
CA VAL A 13 19.95 43.97 -26.23
C VAL A 13 19.34 42.60 -26.52
N LEU A 14 20.19 41.59 -26.70
CA LEU A 14 19.81 40.18 -26.73
C LEU A 14 19.54 39.71 -25.29
N VAL A 15 18.27 39.64 -24.92
CA VAL A 15 17.84 39.01 -23.66
C VAL A 15 17.89 37.50 -23.86
N ALA A 16 18.86 36.84 -23.22
CA ALA A 16 18.92 35.39 -23.12
C ALA A 16 17.68 34.90 -22.34
N GLY A 17 16.74 34.28 -23.03
CA GLY A 17 15.57 33.66 -22.42
C GLY A 17 15.98 32.42 -21.63
N CYS A 18 15.99 32.53 -20.30
CA CYS A 18 15.95 31.37 -19.43
C CYS A 18 14.70 30.56 -19.77
N SER A 19 14.88 29.41 -20.43
CA SER A 19 13.81 28.44 -20.62
C SER A 19 13.45 27.90 -19.24
N ALA A 20 12.46 28.52 -18.60
CA ALA A 20 11.76 27.90 -17.49
C ALA A 20 11.14 26.61 -18.04
N HIS A 21 11.70 25.46 -17.68
CA HIS A 21 11.01 24.18 -17.80
C HIS A 21 9.72 24.33 -17.00
N ARG A 22 8.62 24.70 -17.67
CA ARG A 22 7.29 24.58 -17.11
C ARG A 22 7.06 23.09 -16.92
N SER A 23 7.21 22.62 -15.69
CA SER A 23 6.69 21.32 -15.28
C SER A 23 5.25 21.24 -15.78
N ALA A 24 4.96 20.24 -16.60
CA ALA A 24 3.61 20.00 -17.07
C ALA A 24 2.67 19.93 -15.85
N PRO A 25 1.45 20.48 -15.93
CA PRO A 25 0.50 20.38 -14.82
C PRO A 25 0.29 18.90 -14.49
N ARG A 26 0.48 18.54 -13.22
CA ARG A 26 0.15 17.20 -12.74
C ARG A 26 -1.36 17.02 -12.90
N ASN A 27 -1.76 15.94 -13.57
CA ASN A 27 -3.16 15.55 -13.62
C ASN A 27 -3.55 14.97 -12.26
N THR A 28 -3.96 15.85 -11.35
CA THR A 28 -4.58 15.45 -10.08
C THR A 28 -5.79 14.58 -10.39
N MET A 29 -5.92 13.45 -9.69
CA MET A 29 -7.13 12.65 -9.82
C MET A 29 -8.34 13.49 -9.37
N PRO A 30 -9.43 13.54 -10.14
CA PRO A 30 -10.66 14.15 -9.67
C PRO A 30 -11.09 13.47 -8.36
N ALA A 31 -11.38 14.25 -7.33
CA ALA A 31 -11.98 13.72 -6.12
C ALA A 31 -13.32 13.07 -6.49
N LEU A 32 -13.39 11.75 -6.37
CA LEU A 32 -14.65 11.02 -6.57
C LEU A 32 -15.57 11.27 -5.36
N PRO A 33 -16.86 11.55 -5.55
CA PRO A 33 -17.81 11.54 -4.45
C PRO A 33 -17.83 10.15 -3.81
N GLY A 34 -17.52 10.06 -2.51
CA GLY A 34 -17.43 8.78 -1.79
C GLY A 34 -16.84 8.92 -0.39
N PRO A 35 -16.88 7.85 0.43
CA PRO A 35 -16.56 7.88 1.87
C PRO A 35 -15.15 8.34 2.17
N THR A 36 -14.94 9.42 2.92
CA THR A 36 -13.60 10.01 3.18
C THR A 36 -12.83 9.38 4.33
N THR A 37 -13.49 8.52 5.11
CA THR A 37 -12.89 7.81 6.23
C THR A 37 -13.27 6.33 6.18
N VAL A 38 -12.49 5.51 6.87
CA VAL A 38 -12.81 4.09 7.13
C VAL A 38 -14.20 3.95 7.74
N GLN A 39 -14.52 4.79 8.72
CA GLN A 39 -15.83 4.77 9.38
C GLN A 39 -16.97 5.01 8.39
N GLN A 40 -16.84 6.04 7.54
CA GLN A 40 -17.85 6.34 6.53
C GLN A 40 -17.95 5.21 5.49
N LEU A 41 -16.83 4.53 5.17
CA LEU A 41 -16.83 3.40 4.24
C LEU A 41 -17.67 2.24 4.80
N CYS A 42 -17.50 1.92 6.08
CA CYS A 42 -18.27 0.86 6.75
C CYS A 42 -19.75 1.25 6.96
N GLU A 43 -20.04 2.52 7.27
CA GLU A 43 -21.41 3.04 7.40
C GLU A 43 -22.17 3.02 6.07
N ALA A 44 -21.48 3.23 4.95
CA ALA A 44 -22.08 3.21 3.62
C ALA A 44 -22.46 1.80 3.13
N GLN A 45 -22.05 0.74 3.84
CA GLN A 45 -22.41 -0.63 3.48
C GLN A 45 -23.88 -0.92 3.77
N THR A 46 -24.47 -1.83 2.99
CA THR A 46 -25.81 -2.35 3.29
C THR A 46 -25.72 -3.42 4.37
N TRP A 47 -26.37 -3.19 5.51
CA TRP A 47 -26.42 -4.11 6.64
C TRP A 47 -27.82 -4.73 6.80
N PRO A 48 -27.95 -5.98 7.27
CA PRO A 48 -26.87 -6.92 7.57
C PRO A 48 -26.16 -7.38 6.30
N ARG A 49 -24.84 -7.62 6.40
CA ARG A 49 -24.02 -8.10 5.28
C ARG A 49 -23.47 -9.50 5.54
N PRO A 50 -23.22 -10.30 4.49
CA PRO A 50 -22.60 -11.61 4.66
C PRO A 50 -21.22 -11.49 5.33
N LEU A 51 -20.96 -12.31 6.35
CA LEU A 51 -19.63 -12.41 6.95
C LEU A 51 -18.61 -12.93 5.93
N PRO A 52 -17.43 -12.30 5.80
CA PRO A 52 -16.37 -12.79 4.93
C PRO A 52 -15.80 -14.09 5.47
N ASN A 53 -15.35 -14.97 4.57
CA ASN A 53 -14.61 -16.16 5.00
C ASN A 53 -13.16 -15.79 5.32
N VAL A 54 -12.84 -15.78 6.61
CA VAL A 54 -11.48 -15.49 7.13
C VAL A 54 -10.79 -16.72 7.74
N VAL A 55 -11.40 -17.90 7.62
CA VAL A 55 -10.76 -19.14 8.08
C VAL A 55 -9.48 -19.40 7.28
N GLY A 56 -8.41 -19.75 8.00
CA GLY A 56 -7.07 -19.91 7.48
C GLY A 56 -6.25 -18.62 7.43
N ARG A 57 -6.84 -17.45 7.70
CA ARG A 57 -6.13 -16.15 7.68
C ARG A 57 -5.42 -15.85 9.00
N LEU A 58 -4.46 -14.93 8.94
CA LEU A 58 -3.80 -14.38 10.12
C LEU A 58 -4.77 -13.43 10.86
N LEU A 59 -4.83 -13.53 12.18
CA LEU A 59 -5.81 -12.82 13.01
C LEU A 59 -5.79 -11.30 12.79
N TYR A 60 -4.62 -10.67 12.95
CA TYR A 60 -4.50 -9.20 12.87
C TYR A 60 -4.81 -8.68 11.47
N GLN A 61 -4.35 -9.37 10.43
CA GLN A 61 -4.68 -9.00 9.05
C GLN A 61 -6.17 -9.15 8.74
N ALA A 62 -6.82 -10.20 9.26
CA ALA A 62 -8.27 -10.35 9.11
C ALA A 62 -9.04 -9.28 9.90
N LYS A 63 -8.56 -8.92 11.09
CA LYS A 63 -9.16 -7.90 11.96
C LYS A 63 -9.06 -6.48 11.38
N ASP A 64 -7.95 -6.15 10.74
CA ASP A 64 -7.72 -4.84 10.13
C ASP A 64 -8.27 -4.76 8.70
N GLY A 65 -8.35 -5.91 8.03
CA GLY A 65 -8.95 -6.08 6.71
C GLY A 65 -10.42 -6.47 6.78
N ALA A 66 -10.73 -7.70 6.33
CA ALA A 66 -12.10 -8.14 6.04
C ALA A 66 -13.09 -8.02 7.21
N LEU A 67 -12.65 -8.15 8.47
CA LEU A 67 -13.50 -7.97 9.65
C LEU A 67 -13.49 -6.54 10.21
N GLY A 68 -12.73 -5.62 9.61
CA GLY A 68 -12.52 -4.26 10.12
C GLY A 68 -13.78 -3.40 10.20
N CYS A 69 -14.84 -3.75 9.47
CA CYS A 69 -16.14 -3.08 9.58
C CYS A 69 -17.07 -3.64 10.67
N TRP A 70 -16.72 -4.73 11.34
CA TRP A 70 -17.50 -5.26 12.46
C TRP A 70 -16.91 -4.73 13.77
N ASP A 71 -17.77 -4.11 14.60
CA ASP A 71 -17.28 -3.41 15.79
C ASP A 71 -16.98 -4.40 16.94
N ASN A 72 -17.61 -5.59 16.93
CA ASN A 72 -17.56 -6.56 18.01
C ASN A 72 -16.93 -7.89 17.58
N VAL A 73 -15.63 -7.87 17.27
CA VAL A 73 -14.83 -9.06 16.90
C VAL A 73 -14.05 -9.57 18.10
N ARG A 74 -14.19 -10.85 18.43
CA ARG A 74 -13.50 -11.53 19.53
C ARG A 74 -12.62 -12.67 19.02
N GLY A 75 -11.37 -12.74 19.47
CA GLY A 75 -10.53 -13.92 19.31
C GLY A 75 -10.67 -14.89 20.49
N VAL A 76 -10.54 -16.18 20.22
CA VAL A 76 -10.44 -17.23 21.26
C VAL A 76 -9.19 -18.05 21.01
N ALA A 77 -8.13 -17.74 21.75
CA ALA A 77 -6.89 -18.50 21.75
C ALA A 77 -7.05 -19.88 22.42
N PRO A 78 -6.13 -20.83 22.20
CA PRO A 78 -6.22 -22.18 22.79
C PRO A 78 -6.30 -22.21 24.32
N ASP A 79 -5.74 -21.23 25.00
CA ASP A 79 -5.81 -21.03 26.46
C ASP A 79 -7.04 -20.19 26.91
N GLY A 80 -7.91 -19.79 25.96
CA GLY A 80 -9.17 -19.10 26.18
C GLY A 80 -9.11 -17.58 26.27
N HIS A 81 -7.92 -16.95 26.19
CA HIS A 81 -7.84 -15.49 26.14
C HIS A 81 -8.23 -14.94 24.77
N ASP A 82 -8.50 -13.63 24.73
CA ASP A 82 -8.75 -12.90 23.48
C ASP A 82 -7.53 -12.02 23.16
N PRO A 83 -6.70 -12.40 22.17
CA PRO A 83 -5.53 -11.63 21.79
C PRO A 83 -5.85 -10.21 21.32
N LEU A 84 -7.06 -9.94 20.81
CA LEU A 84 -7.45 -8.63 20.30
C LEU A 84 -7.70 -7.60 21.42
N HIS A 85 -8.12 -8.07 22.60
CA HIS A 85 -8.48 -7.20 23.74
C HIS A 85 -7.59 -7.43 24.96
N SER A 86 -6.82 -8.51 24.99
CA SER A 86 -5.95 -8.92 26.10
C SER A 86 -4.70 -9.61 25.53
N PRO A 87 -3.82 -8.85 24.85
CA PRO A 87 -2.64 -9.42 24.21
C PRO A 87 -1.68 -10.01 25.24
N ALA A 88 -1.17 -11.21 24.96
CA ALA A 88 -0.16 -11.86 25.79
C ALA A 88 1.17 -11.09 25.75
N GLN A 89 1.88 -11.04 26.88
CA GLN A 89 3.20 -10.41 27.02
C GLN A 89 4.24 -11.46 27.46
N PRO A 90 5.50 -11.43 26.99
CA PRO A 90 6.07 -10.57 25.93
C PRO A 90 5.96 -11.20 24.52
N ALA A 91 5.93 -10.33 23.50
CA ALA A 91 5.69 -10.62 22.07
C ALA A 91 4.32 -11.28 21.78
N GLU A 92 3.53 -10.59 20.95
CA GLU A 92 2.23 -11.08 20.51
C GLU A 92 2.43 -12.32 19.63
N LYS A 93 2.00 -13.49 20.12
CA LYS A 93 1.96 -14.70 19.30
C LYS A 93 1.11 -14.43 18.07
N THR A 94 1.59 -14.81 16.90
CA THR A 94 0.77 -14.73 15.69
C THR A 94 -0.22 -15.90 15.68
N TYR A 95 -1.50 -15.61 15.43
CA TYR A 95 -2.56 -16.61 15.41
C TYR A 95 -3.14 -16.78 14.01
N ARG A 96 -3.55 -18.02 13.71
CA ARG A 96 -4.35 -18.37 12.54
C ARG A 96 -5.79 -18.61 12.97
N ILE A 97 -6.73 -18.06 12.21
CA ILE A 97 -8.16 -18.34 12.40
C ILE A 97 -8.46 -19.75 11.89
N VAL A 98 -9.02 -20.61 12.74
CA VAL A 98 -9.37 -21.99 12.37
C VAL A 98 -10.88 -22.22 12.29
N ALA A 99 -11.68 -21.40 12.97
CA ALA A 99 -13.13 -21.40 12.85
C ALA A 99 -13.70 -20.01 13.14
N MET A 100 -14.96 -19.78 12.75
CA MET A 100 -15.65 -18.54 13.02
C MET A 100 -17.13 -18.77 13.32
N SER A 101 -17.69 -17.93 14.18
CA SER A 101 -19.10 -17.91 14.55
C SER A 101 -19.62 -16.46 14.57
N PRO A 102 -20.73 -16.14 13.90
CA PRO A 102 -21.47 -17.01 12.98
C PRO A 102 -20.63 -17.48 11.77
N ALA A 103 -21.09 -18.54 11.09
CA ALA A 103 -20.36 -19.09 9.95
C ALA A 103 -20.24 -18.07 8.80
N ALA A 104 -19.19 -18.17 8.01
CA ALA A 104 -18.99 -17.33 6.82
C ALA A 104 -20.24 -17.34 5.92
N GLY A 105 -20.57 -16.18 5.35
CA GLY A 105 -21.78 -15.98 4.54
C GLY A 105 -23.06 -15.68 5.35
N THR A 106 -23.06 -15.90 6.66
CA THR A 106 -24.20 -15.52 7.52
C THR A 106 -24.38 -14.00 7.49
N PRO A 107 -25.58 -13.48 7.19
CA PRO A 107 -25.86 -12.05 7.30
C PRO A 107 -25.75 -11.60 8.76
N THR A 108 -24.90 -10.63 9.02
CA THR A 108 -24.72 -10.04 10.36
C THR A 108 -24.78 -8.52 10.27
N GLY A 109 -25.36 -7.91 11.29
CA GLY A 109 -25.30 -6.47 11.51
C GLY A 109 -23.91 -6.03 11.95
N ARG A 110 -23.66 -4.73 11.82
CA ARG A 110 -22.37 -4.10 12.16
C ARG A 110 -21.95 -4.33 13.61
N HIS A 111 -22.93 -4.29 14.51
CA HIS A 111 -22.73 -4.40 15.95
C HIS A 111 -22.98 -5.83 16.47
N ASP A 112 -23.25 -6.79 15.60
CA ASP A 112 -23.40 -8.18 16.01
C ASP A 112 -22.02 -8.75 16.40
N SER A 113 -22.01 -9.68 17.34
CA SER A 113 -20.76 -10.31 17.78
C SER A 113 -20.26 -11.31 16.74
N VAL A 114 -18.97 -11.22 16.42
CA VAL A 114 -18.22 -12.18 15.61
C VAL A 114 -17.12 -12.78 16.47
N THR A 115 -17.10 -14.10 16.60
CA THR A 115 -16.05 -14.82 17.34
C THR A 115 -15.23 -15.65 16.37
N VAL A 116 -13.91 -15.62 16.52
CA VAL A 116 -12.97 -16.44 15.75
C VAL A 116 -12.16 -17.33 16.69
N ASP A 117 -12.16 -18.62 16.42
CA ASP A 117 -11.33 -19.58 17.14
C ASP A 117 -9.95 -19.61 16.50
N LEU A 118 -8.92 -19.69 17.34
CA LEU A 118 -7.53 -19.48 16.93
C LEU A 118 -6.67 -20.70 17.18
N ALA A 119 -5.68 -20.88 16.32
CA ALA A 119 -4.53 -21.73 16.56
C ALA A 119 -3.26 -20.87 16.60
N GLU A 120 -2.33 -21.20 17.49
CA GLU A 120 -1.00 -20.61 17.49
C GLU A 120 -0.26 -21.01 16.21
N LEU A 121 0.44 -20.06 15.58
CA LEU A 121 1.37 -20.41 14.52
C LEU A 121 2.62 -21.05 15.08
N ASP A 122 3.11 -22.08 14.39
CA ASP A 122 4.43 -22.62 14.62
C ASP A 122 5.47 -21.70 13.95
N PRO A 123 6.36 -21.03 14.71
CA PRO A 123 7.36 -20.14 14.15
C PRO A 123 8.42 -20.86 13.31
N THR A 124 8.43 -22.19 13.31
CA THR A 124 9.31 -23.02 12.49
C THR A 124 8.67 -23.46 11.17
N GLU A 125 7.41 -23.10 10.92
CA GLU A 125 6.76 -23.32 9.63
C GLU A 125 7.58 -22.65 8.51
N PRO A 126 7.84 -23.35 7.39
CA PRO A 126 8.52 -22.73 6.26
C PRO A 126 7.64 -21.65 5.63
N ALA A 127 8.29 -20.59 5.15
CA ALA A 127 7.63 -19.54 4.39
C ALA A 127 6.83 -20.13 3.22
N ALA A 128 5.55 -19.79 3.14
CA ALA A 128 4.62 -20.25 2.13
C ALA A 128 4.60 -19.35 0.89
N LEU A 129 5.06 -18.11 1.06
CA LEU A 129 5.12 -17.09 0.03
C LEU A 129 6.58 -16.64 -0.16
N ARG A 130 6.83 -15.92 -1.25
CA ARG A 130 8.17 -15.46 -1.66
C ARG A 130 8.12 -14.01 -2.15
N PRO A 131 7.76 -13.03 -1.30
CA PRO A 131 7.57 -11.65 -1.76
C PRO A 131 8.84 -10.99 -2.32
N CYS A 132 9.99 -11.40 -1.81
CA CYS A 132 11.28 -10.90 -2.28
C CYS A 132 11.74 -11.46 -3.62
N GLU A 133 10.95 -12.35 -4.25
CA GLU A 133 11.18 -12.78 -5.64
C GLU A 133 10.51 -11.85 -6.65
N TRP A 134 9.63 -10.94 -6.22
CA TRP A 134 8.96 -9.99 -7.13
C TRP A 134 9.92 -8.96 -7.72
N VAL A 135 10.95 -8.55 -6.98
CA VAL A 135 12.06 -7.77 -7.49
C VAL A 135 13.34 -8.41 -6.97
N SER A 136 14.21 -8.88 -7.86
CA SER A 136 15.45 -9.52 -7.43
C SER A 136 16.39 -8.52 -6.75
N GLU A 137 17.29 -9.01 -5.89
CA GLU A 137 18.32 -8.17 -5.27
C GLU A 137 19.12 -7.38 -6.32
N THR A 138 19.45 -8.00 -7.46
CA THR A 138 20.20 -7.34 -8.54
C THR A 138 19.42 -6.18 -9.16
N GLU A 139 18.11 -6.33 -9.34
CA GLU A 139 17.25 -5.26 -9.85
C GLU A 139 17.08 -4.14 -8.82
N ALA A 140 16.82 -4.49 -7.56
CA ALA A 140 16.69 -3.54 -6.47
C ALA A 140 17.98 -2.72 -6.30
N ARG A 141 19.14 -3.36 -6.33
CA ARG A 141 20.46 -2.68 -6.28
C ARG A 141 20.67 -1.72 -7.44
N ARG A 142 20.21 -2.08 -8.65
CA ARG A 142 20.28 -1.20 -9.83
C ARG A 142 19.36 0.01 -9.68
N LEU A 143 18.14 -0.19 -9.15
CA LEU A 143 17.16 0.87 -8.97
C LEU A 143 17.53 1.84 -7.84
N LEU A 144 18.05 1.31 -6.73
CA LEU A 144 18.39 2.07 -5.52
C LEU A 144 19.82 2.61 -5.51
N GLY A 145 20.69 2.10 -6.38
CA GLY A 145 22.07 2.55 -6.51
C GLY A 145 22.93 2.20 -5.29
N GLY A 146 23.22 0.90 -5.11
CA GLY A 146 24.11 0.47 -4.03
C GLY A 146 23.92 -0.99 -3.63
N GLN A 147 24.36 -1.31 -2.41
CA GLN A 147 23.99 -2.56 -1.74
C GLN A 147 22.55 -2.46 -1.21
N VAL A 148 21.86 -3.58 -1.20
CA VAL A 148 20.48 -3.71 -0.70
C VAL A 148 20.37 -5.03 0.03
N SER A 149 19.72 -5.05 1.18
CA SER A 149 19.25 -6.29 1.84
C SER A 149 17.75 -6.44 1.64
N LEU A 150 17.29 -7.69 1.55
CA LEU A 150 15.89 -8.02 1.31
C LEU A 150 15.31 -8.64 2.58
N GLU A 151 14.13 -8.19 2.96
CA GLU A 151 13.45 -8.64 4.16
C GLU A 151 11.99 -8.94 3.83
N PRO A 152 11.59 -10.23 3.84
CA PRO A 152 10.21 -10.61 3.59
C PRO A 152 9.34 -10.33 4.82
N TYR A 153 8.10 -9.91 4.57
CA TYR A 153 7.06 -9.72 5.57
C TYR A 153 5.77 -10.40 5.11
N GLY A 154 5.04 -10.98 6.05
CA GLY A 154 3.78 -11.65 5.74
C GLY A 154 3.94 -12.87 4.83
N ASP A 155 5.10 -13.54 4.87
CA ASP A 155 5.40 -14.70 4.01
C ASP A 155 4.82 -16.03 4.52
N GLN A 156 4.14 -15.99 5.66
CA GLN A 156 3.45 -17.13 6.25
C GLN A 156 2.21 -17.51 5.44
N ALA A 157 1.83 -18.80 5.51
CA ALA A 157 0.58 -19.26 4.91
C ALA A 157 -0.60 -18.45 5.46
N GLY A 158 -1.60 -18.18 4.63
CA GLY A 158 -2.82 -17.45 5.02
C GLY A 158 -2.68 -15.94 5.15
N SER A 159 -1.48 -15.39 4.95
CA SER A 159 -1.28 -13.95 4.84
C SER A 159 -2.07 -13.36 3.66
N VAL A 160 -2.59 -12.16 3.85
CA VAL A 160 -3.29 -11.33 2.85
C VAL A 160 -2.62 -9.97 2.64
N ASP A 161 -1.67 -9.63 3.49
CA ASP A 161 -0.83 -8.44 3.39
C ASP A 161 0.62 -8.92 3.42
N ILE A 162 1.29 -8.81 2.27
CA ILE A 162 2.54 -9.52 1.99
C ILE A 162 3.51 -8.50 1.39
N ALA A 163 4.68 -8.33 1.98
CA ALA A 163 5.63 -7.34 1.52
C ALA A 163 7.06 -7.89 1.41
N CYS A 164 7.87 -7.22 0.59
CA CYS A 164 9.31 -7.29 0.69
C CYS A 164 9.86 -5.88 0.87
N ILE A 165 10.69 -5.72 1.91
CA ILE A 165 11.43 -4.49 2.16
C ILE A 165 12.83 -4.62 1.57
N TYR A 166 13.20 -3.66 0.73
CA TYR A 166 14.49 -3.51 0.08
C TYR A 166 15.28 -2.42 0.80
N ASN A 167 16.04 -2.81 1.81
CA ASN A 167 16.75 -1.91 2.73
C ASN A 167 18.10 -1.48 2.17
N LYS A 168 18.42 -0.19 2.26
CA LYS A 168 19.78 0.32 2.00
C LYS A 168 20.57 0.37 3.32
N PRO A 169 21.85 -0.04 3.34
CA PRO A 169 22.66 0.06 4.55
C PRO A 169 22.82 1.52 5.01
N GLY A 170 22.67 1.75 6.31
CA GLY A 170 23.07 2.99 6.96
C GLY A 170 22.09 4.16 6.87
N ASP A 171 20.90 3.99 6.28
CA ASP A 171 19.90 5.07 6.22
C ASP A 171 18.48 4.56 6.47
N MET A 172 17.83 5.10 7.51
CA MET A 172 16.45 4.79 7.85
C MET A 172 15.52 5.65 6.99
N GLY A 173 15.06 5.08 5.87
CA GLY A 173 14.05 5.73 5.01
C GLY A 173 14.32 5.64 3.52
N ASP A 174 15.56 5.36 3.11
CA ASP A 174 15.93 5.27 1.69
C ASP A 174 15.61 3.90 1.05
N GLY A 175 15.11 2.95 1.85
CA GLY A 175 14.62 1.67 1.37
C GLY A 175 13.29 1.79 0.62
N VAL A 176 12.94 0.73 -0.10
CA VAL A 176 11.64 0.61 -0.78
C VAL A 176 10.90 -0.58 -0.20
N GLU A 177 9.62 -0.41 0.07
CA GLU A 177 8.72 -1.50 0.40
C GLU A 177 7.83 -1.78 -0.81
N VAL A 178 7.72 -3.06 -1.18
CA VAL A 178 6.77 -3.55 -2.18
C VAL A 178 5.77 -4.44 -1.45
N ASP A 179 4.55 -3.95 -1.31
CA ASP A 179 3.44 -4.55 -0.56
C ASP A 179 2.33 -5.01 -1.53
N LEU A 180 1.89 -6.25 -1.39
CA LEU A 180 0.78 -6.86 -2.10
C LEU A 180 -0.35 -7.18 -1.12
N GLN A 181 -1.46 -6.48 -1.30
CA GLN A 181 -2.69 -6.69 -0.56
C GLN A 181 -3.65 -7.55 -1.38
N LEU A 182 -4.06 -8.68 -0.80
CA LEU A 182 -4.94 -9.69 -1.38
C LEU A 182 -6.40 -9.54 -0.89
N PRO A 183 -7.38 -10.21 -1.53
CA PRO A 183 -8.72 -10.31 -0.98
C PRO A 183 -8.68 -10.82 0.46
N GLY A 184 -9.24 -10.02 1.37
CA GLY A 184 -9.15 -10.23 2.81
C GLY A 184 -8.37 -9.15 3.56
N ALA A 185 -7.49 -8.40 2.87
CA ALA A 185 -6.77 -7.26 3.42
C ALA A 185 -7.62 -5.97 3.47
N PHE A 186 -8.77 -5.95 2.79
CA PHE A 186 -9.63 -4.78 2.68
C PHE A 186 -10.88 -4.91 3.54
N LEU A 187 -11.34 -3.77 4.08
CA LEU A 187 -12.58 -3.69 4.86
C LEU A 187 -13.84 -4.00 4.02
N VAL A 188 -13.78 -3.67 2.73
CA VAL A 188 -14.87 -3.88 1.78
C VAL A 188 -14.35 -4.55 0.52
N ASP A 189 -13.51 -3.85 -0.25
CA ASP A 189 -12.90 -4.31 -1.49
C ASP A 189 -11.70 -3.42 -1.86
N ALA A 190 -10.87 -3.87 -2.80
CA ALA A 190 -9.68 -3.17 -3.27
C ALA A 190 -10.03 -1.85 -3.97
N ALA A 191 -11.18 -1.76 -4.65
CA ALA A 191 -11.57 -0.55 -5.39
C ALA A 191 -11.92 0.62 -4.45
N SER A 192 -12.59 0.30 -3.35
CA SER A 192 -12.94 1.21 -2.26
C SER A 192 -11.67 1.65 -1.52
N GLN A 193 -10.78 0.71 -1.22
CA GLN A 193 -9.48 1.01 -0.60
C GLN A 193 -8.63 1.93 -1.50
N PHE A 194 -8.51 1.60 -2.79
CA PHE A 194 -7.82 2.45 -3.77
C PHE A 194 -8.39 3.87 -3.77
N THR A 195 -9.72 4.00 -3.73
CA THR A 195 -10.39 5.31 -3.75
C THR A 195 -10.13 6.11 -2.48
N LEU A 196 -10.07 5.45 -1.32
CA LEU A 196 -9.69 6.07 -0.04
C LEU A 196 -8.25 6.56 -0.08
N ASP A 197 -7.32 5.73 -0.51
CA ASP A 197 -5.89 6.04 -0.46
C ASP A 197 -5.48 7.03 -1.56
N ALA A 198 -6.14 7.00 -2.72
CA ALA A 198 -5.80 7.84 -3.87
C ALA A 198 -6.48 9.24 -3.88
N ARG A 199 -7.08 9.70 -2.77
CA ARG A 199 -7.88 10.94 -2.73
C ARG A 199 -7.17 12.20 -3.18
N GLN A 200 -5.89 12.32 -2.83
CA GLN A 200 -5.04 13.45 -3.20
C GLN A 200 -3.91 13.02 -4.13
N ALA A 201 -4.13 11.93 -4.86
CA ALA A 201 -3.11 11.33 -5.69
C ALA A 201 -2.99 12.02 -7.05
N THR A 202 -1.80 11.92 -7.63
CA THR A 202 -1.57 12.19 -9.04
C THR A 202 -1.76 10.90 -9.83
N LYS A 203 -2.52 10.96 -10.93
CA LYS A 203 -2.68 9.79 -11.81
C LYS A 203 -1.34 9.39 -12.41
N VAL A 204 -1.05 8.09 -12.45
CA VAL A 204 0.17 7.54 -13.06
C VAL A 204 -0.17 6.70 -14.27
N ASP A 205 0.29 7.13 -15.45
CA ASP A 205 0.17 6.35 -16.69
C ASP A 205 1.41 5.46 -16.90
N GLY A 206 1.30 4.47 -17.80
CA GLY A 206 2.44 3.62 -18.21
C GLY A 206 2.79 2.47 -17.25
N VAL A 207 1.95 2.20 -16.24
CA VAL A 207 2.01 0.97 -15.41
C VAL A 207 1.25 -0.19 -16.08
N GLY A 208 0.35 0.11 -17.03
CA GLY A 208 -0.47 -0.87 -17.76
C GLY A 208 -1.84 -1.13 -17.12
N VAL A 209 -2.04 -0.69 -15.88
CA VAL A 209 -3.28 -0.78 -15.12
C VAL A 209 -3.53 0.54 -14.38
N LYS A 210 -4.69 0.68 -13.71
CA LYS A 210 -5.03 1.89 -12.95
C LYS A 210 -4.04 2.09 -11.80
N ALA A 211 -3.35 3.23 -11.79
CA ALA A 211 -2.34 3.56 -10.79
C ALA A 211 -2.38 5.04 -10.39
N ALA A 212 -1.98 5.32 -9.15
CA ALA A 212 -1.97 6.65 -8.58
C ALA A 212 -0.81 6.82 -7.59
N CYS A 213 -0.19 7.99 -7.58
CA CYS A 213 0.90 8.34 -6.67
C CYS A 213 0.42 9.31 -5.60
N VAL A 214 0.71 8.97 -4.36
CA VAL A 214 0.42 9.78 -3.18
C VAL A 214 1.74 10.20 -2.56
N ASP A 215 1.91 11.50 -2.32
CA ASP A 215 3.02 12.04 -1.54
C ASP A 215 2.48 12.36 -0.14
N ASP A 216 3.10 11.80 0.91
CA ASP A 216 2.76 12.06 2.30
C ASP A 216 3.90 12.83 3.00
N PRO A 217 3.78 14.16 3.14
CA PRO A 217 4.79 14.99 3.79
C PRO A 217 4.79 14.90 5.33
N THR A 218 3.82 14.18 5.93
CA THR A 218 3.65 14.09 7.38
C THR A 218 4.40 12.92 8.01
N THR A 219 4.77 11.93 7.18
CA THR A 219 5.67 10.85 7.57
C THR A 219 7.10 11.37 7.79
N SER A 220 7.89 10.67 8.62
CA SER A 220 9.28 11.01 8.89
C SER A 220 10.18 9.80 8.59
N PRO A 221 10.89 9.78 7.44
CA PRO A 221 10.90 10.83 6.42
C PRO A 221 9.58 10.94 5.64
N PRO A 222 9.31 12.07 4.96
CA PRO A 222 8.25 12.17 3.96
C PRO A 222 8.29 11.00 3.00
N SER A 223 7.14 10.49 2.56
CA SER A 223 7.09 9.29 1.74
C SER A 223 6.33 9.51 0.44
N THR A 224 6.67 8.73 -0.57
CA THR A 224 5.88 8.59 -1.79
C THR A 224 5.40 7.15 -1.89
N THR A 225 4.10 6.98 -2.12
CA THR A 225 3.46 5.68 -2.33
C THR A 225 2.82 5.63 -3.71
N LEU A 226 3.21 4.65 -4.53
CA LEU A 226 2.46 4.28 -5.72
C LEU A 226 1.48 3.18 -5.37
N ILE A 227 0.21 3.39 -5.69
CA ILE A 227 -0.87 2.43 -5.50
C ILE A 227 -1.32 1.97 -6.88
N VAL A 228 -1.38 0.65 -7.08
CA VAL A 228 -1.72 0.02 -8.35
C VAL A 228 -2.87 -0.95 -8.11
N ALA A 229 -4.00 -0.72 -8.80
CA ALA A 229 -5.11 -1.66 -8.79
C ALA A 229 -4.82 -2.81 -9.77
N LEU A 230 -4.63 -4.01 -9.23
CA LEU A 230 -4.41 -5.24 -9.99
C LEU A 230 -5.74 -5.99 -10.19
N ASN A 231 -5.72 -6.98 -11.07
CA ASN A 231 -6.86 -7.88 -11.26
C ASN A 231 -7.10 -8.75 -10.01
N GLY A 232 -8.33 -9.23 -9.85
CA GLY A 232 -8.69 -10.19 -8.80
C GLY A 232 -8.84 -9.57 -7.41
N ASP A 233 -9.27 -8.30 -7.34
CA ASP A 233 -9.47 -7.56 -6.09
C ASP A 233 -8.18 -7.47 -5.25
N ARG A 234 -7.10 -6.97 -5.88
CA ARG A 234 -5.75 -6.85 -5.30
C ARG A 234 -5.20 -5.45 -5.47
N LEU A 235 -4.45 -4.98 -4.49
CA LEU A 235 -3.66 -3.75 -4.59
C LEU A 235 -2.17 -4.06 -4.45
N LEU A 236 -1.36 -3.47 -5.31
CA LEU A 236 0.08 -3.38 -5.11
C LEU A 236 0.42 -1.96 -4.66
N ARG A 237 1.15 -1.85 -3.57
CA ARG A 237 1.66 -0.61 -3.02
C ARG A 237 3.18 -0.64 -3.08
N VAL A 238 3.79 0.44 -3.55
CA VAL A 238 5.24 0.61 -3.53
C VAL A 238 5.56 1.91 -2.83
N ILE A 239 6.25 1.82 -1.70
CA ILE A 239 6.44 2.90 -0.75
C ILE A 239 7.93 3.20 -0.64
N GLN A 240 8.30 4.47 -0.62
CA GLN A 240 9.68 4.91 -0.42
C GLN A 240 9.73 6.21 0.38
N GLY A 241 10.61 6.27 1.40
CA GLY A 241 10.94 7.50 2.09
C GLY A 241 11.82 8.41 1.22
N ASN A 242 11.52 9.71 1.22
CA ASN A 242 12.09 10.73 0.34
C ASN A 242 12.13 10.31 -1.15
N GLY A 243 11.23 9.42 -1.55
CA GLY A 243 11.20 8.83 -2.87
C GLY A 243 10.65 9.78 -3.93
N SER A 244 10.60 9.28 -5.16
CA SER A 244 9.86 9.94 -6.23
C SER A 244 8.92 8.94 -6.88
N CYS A 245 7.83 9.46 -7.45
CA CYS A 245 6.84 8.63 -8.13
C CYS A 245 7.46 7.77 -9.24
N ASP A 246 8.45 8.30 -9.96
CA ASP A 246 9.15 7.56 -11.03
C ASP A 246 9.99 6.39 -10.49
N THR A 247 10.55 6.51 -9.29
CA THR A 247 11.31 5.41 -8.67
C THR A 247 10.37 4.29 -8.23
N VAL A 248 9.32 4.60 -7.46
CA VAL A 248 8.35 3.59 -7.02
C VAL A 248 7.60 2.95 -8.20
N LYS A 249 7.39 3.69 -9.30
CA LYS A 249 6.85 3.16 -10.56
C LYS A 249 7.74 2.10 -11.20
N ARG A 250 9.06 2.32 -11.27
CA ARG A 250 9.99 1.33 -11.84
C ARG A 250 10.04 0.04 -11.02
N PHE A 251 9.94 0.16 -9.70
CA PHE A 251 9.77 -0.99 -8.81
C PHE A 251 8.47 -1.75 -9.09
N ALA A 252 7.33 -1.04 -9.15
CA ALA A 252 6.04 -1.66 -9.45
C ALA A 252 6.05 -2.39 -10.80
N GLN A 253 6.61 -1.78 -11.84
CA GLN A 253 6.73 -2.42 -13.16
C GLN A 253 7.55 -3.72 -13.12
N SER A 254 8.59 -3.78 -12.28
CA SER A 254 9.40 -4.97 -12.09
C SER A 254 8.62 -6.07 -11.33
N ALA A 255 7.85 -5.68 -10.33
CA ALA A 255 7.07 -6.58 -9.49
C ALA A 255 5.84 -7.19 -10.20
N ILE A 256 5.06 -6.36 -10.92
CA ILE A 256 3.79 -6.77 -11.55
C ILE A 256 3.95 -7.98 -12.47
N GLY A 257 5.06 -8.03 -13.23
CA GLY A 257 5.33 -9.16 -14.14
C GLY A 257 5.50 -10.52 -13.43
N ARG A 258 5.72 -10.52 -12.10
CA ARG A 258 5.94 -11.72 -11.28
C ARG A 258 4.81 -12.00 -10.29
N ILE A 259 4.02 -10.98 -9.96
CA ILE A 259 2.89 -11.09 -9.02
C ILE A 259 1.65 -11.76 -9.66
N GLY A 260 1.52 -11.69 -10.99
CA GLY A 260 0.42 -12.32 -11.73
C GLY A 260 -0.94 -11.80 -11.32
#